data_AF-A0A4U3A9K7-F1
#
_entry.id   AF-A0A4U3A9K7-F1
#
_cell.length_a   1.000
_cell.length_b   1.000
_cell.length_c   1.000
_cell.angle_alpha   90.00
_cell.angle_beta   90.00
_cell.angle_gamma   90.00
#
_symmetry.space_group_name_H-M   'P 1'
#
loop_
_entity.id
_entity.type
_entity.pdbx_description
1 polymer ?
#
loop_
_entity_poly.entity_id
_entity_poly.type
_entity_poly.pdbx_seq_one_letter_code
_entity_poly.pdbx_strand_id
1 'polypeptide(L)'
;MKAERIFDGTSEDGVWNKAIFKVEEGIYYYVSENSTIEVTGHESLDVSTLEEVHQGENHNLFAVKGDERDILQQLELDGFDSEDVEWGDLNLLDNEILSSTDAIEEWGIDASTLRKRINDFPKGSIRKIGTTYAVTRFGMRCVFGSNEK
;
A
#
# COMPACT_ATOMS: atom_id res chain seq x y z
N MET A 1 18.45 3.54 4.87
CA MET A 1 17.16 4.03 4.36
C MET A 1 16.14 3.66 5.41
N LYS A 2 15.23 4.57 5.75
CA LYS A 2 14.25 4.34 6.82
C LYS A 2 12.87 4.13 6.23
N ALA A 3 12.09 3.29 6.89
CA ALA A 3 10.69 3.05 6.62
C ALA A 3 9.86 3.67 7.74
N GLU A 4 8.80 4.39 7.39
CA GLU A 4 7.90 5.08 8.32
C GLU A 4 6.64 4.26 8.53
N ARG A 5 6.19 4.13 9.78
CA ARG A 5 4.96 3.39 10.09
C ARG A 5 3.74 4.24 9.72
N ILE A 6 2.87 3.70 8.88
CA ILE A 6 1.63 4.36 8.41
C ILE A 6 0.36 3.68 8.91
N PHE A 7 0.51 2.54 9.58
CA PHE A 7 -0.58 1.77 10.14
C PHE A 7 -0.09 0.95 11.33
N ASP A 8 -0.92 0.85 12.34
CA ASP A 8 -0.83 -0.12 13.43
C ASP A 8 -2.20 -0.73 13.72
N GLY A 9 -2.22 -2.03 13.95
CA GLY A 9 -3.44 -2.78 14.23
C GLY A 9 -3.14 -4.00 15.10
N THR A 10 -4.17 -4.54 15.72
CA THR A 10 -4.06 -5.80 16.47
C THR A 10 -5.18 -6.71 16.02
N SER A 11 -4.87 -7.99 15.80
CA SER A 11 -5.87 -8.98 15.43
C SER A 11 -6.95 -9.10 16.53
N GLU A 12 -8.14 -9.58 16.16
CA GLU A 12 -9.28 -9.72 17.08
C GLU A 12 -8.97 -10.58 18.32
N ASP A 13 -8.05 -11.53 18.19
CA ASP A 13 -7.61 -12.40 19.29
C ASP A 13 -6.63 -11.72 20.27
N GLY A 14 -6.15 -10.52 19.94
CA GLY A 14 -5.18 -9.74 20.72
C GLY A 14 -3.77 -10.33 20.71
N VAL A 15 -3.51 -11.38 19.94
CA VAL A 15 -2.23 -12.10 19.95
C VAL A 15 -1.25 -11.48 18.97
N TRP A 16 -1.73 -11.04 17.81
CA TRP A 16 -0.91 -10.55 16.72
C TRP A 16 -1.02 -9.04 16.54
N ASN A 17 0.11 -8.36 16.66
CA ASN A 17 0.27 -6.97 16.26
C ASN A 17 0.64 -6.89 14.79
N LYS A 18 0.05 -5.94 14.08
CA LYS A 18 0.22 -5.70 12.66
C LYS A 18 0.67 -4.26 12.46
N ALA A 19 1.57 -4.04 11.52
CA ALA A 19 1.96 -2.69 11.13
C ALA A 19 2.31 -2.64 9.64
N ILE A 20 2.12 -1.47 9.04
CA ILE A 20 2.62 -1.20 7.69
C ILE A 20 3.71 -0.14 7.78
N PHE A 21 4.86 -0.44 7.19
CA PHE A 21 5.97 0.48 7.04
C PHE A 21 6.12 0.88 5.57
N LYS A 22 6.06 2.18 5.30
CA LYS A 22 6.28 2.79 3.99
C LYS A 22 7.75 3.17 3.85
N VAL A 23 8.41 2.68 2.80
CA VAL A 23 9.78 3.13 2.47
C VAL A 23 9.69 4.30 1.50
N GLU A 24 9.00 4.07 0.40
CA GLU A 24 8.67 5.04 -0.64
C GLU A 24 7.42 4.56 -1.37
N GLU A 25 6.86 5.40 -2.24
CA GLU A 25 5.71 5.03 -3.07
C GLU A 25 5.98 3.76 -3.88
N GLY A 26 5.06 2.80 -3.86
CA GLY A 26 5.23 1.48 -4.45
C GLY A 26 6.09 0.48 -3.64
N ILE A 27 6.71 0.88 -2.52
CA ILE A 27 7.52 -0.03 -1.68
C ILE A 27 7.09 0.05 -0.21
N TYR A 28 6.41 -1.01 0.22
CA TYR A 28 5.87 -1.14 1.56
C TYR A 28 6.22 -2.48 2.18
N TYR A 29 6.15 -2.53 3.50
CA TYR A 29 6.28 -3.75 4.28
C TYR A 29 5.09 -3.90 5.20
N TYR A 30 4.34 -5.00 5.04
CA TYR A 30 3.37 -5.45 6.02
C TYR A 30 4.09 -6.35 7.03
N VAL A 31 4.08 -5.98 8.30
CA VAL A 31 4.72 -6.74 9.38
C VAL A 31 3.64 -7.29 10.31
N SER A 32 3.74 -8.57 10.62
CA SER A 32 2.87 -9.24 11.58
C SER A 32 3.72 -9.96 12.61
N GLU A 33 3.52 -9.60 13.87
CA GLU A 33 4.29 -10.15 14.98
C GLU A 33 3.38 -10.60 16.13
N ASN A 34 3.81 -11.64 16.82
CA ASN A 34 3.19 -12.01 18.09
C ASN A 34 3.57 -10.93 19.13
N SER A 35 2.62 -10.54 19.97
CA SER A 35 2.68 -9.43 20.95
C SER A 35 3.84 -9.50 21.97
N THR A 36 4.65 -10.55 21.94
CA THR A 36 5.93 -10.67 22.66
C THR A 36 7.14 -10.02 21.97
N ILE A 37 6.97 -9.56 20.73
CA ILE A 37 8.01 -8.93 19.90
C ILE A 37 7.63 -7.45 19.73
N GLU A 38 8.62 -6.54 19.69
CA GLU A 38 8.40 -5.08 19.72
C GLU A 38 8.66 -4.37 18.37
N VAL A 39 8.72 -5.07 17.24
CA VAL A 39 9.08 -4.46 15.94
C VAL A 39 7.99 -3.48 15.49
N THR A 40 6.71 -3.81 15.67
CA THR A 40 5.58 -2.96 15.29
C THR A 40 5.44 -1.73 16.18
N GLY A 41 6.09 -1.71 17.35
CA GLY A 41 6.03 -0.59 18.31
C GLY A 41 6.85 0.65 17.88
N HIS A 42 7.70 0.51 16.87
CA HIS A 42 8.53 1.62 16.39
C HIS A 42 7.80 2.48 15.34
N GLU A 43 7.89 3.81 15.48
CA GLU A 43 7.38 4.76 14.48
C GLU A 43 8.16 4.70 13.16
N SER A 44 9.44 4.29 13.20
CA SER A 44 10.25 4.08 12.01
C SER A 44 11.28 2.98 12.24
N LEU A 45 11.65 2.29 11.17
CA LEU A 45 12.64 1.21 11.17
C LEU A 45 13.64 1.39 10.03
N ASP A 46 14.85 0.86 10.19
CA ASP A 46 15.78 0.73 9.07
C ASP A 46 15.31 -0.39 8.13
N VAL A 47 15.37 -0.13 6.82
CA VAL A 47 14.95 -1.09 5.79
C VAL A 47 15.71 -2.41 5.89
N SER A 48 16.96 -2.40 6.35
CA SER A 48 17.74 -3.62 6.59
C SER A 48 17.08 -4.54 7.62
N THR A 49 16.47 -3.98 8.66
CA THR A 49 15.75 -4.77 9.67
C THR A 49 14.51 -5.43 9.06
N LEU A 50 13.78 -4.70 8.21
CA LEU A 50 12.59 -5.23 7.53
C LEU A 50 12.95 -6.33 6.51
N GLU A 51 14.07 -6.18 5.79
CA GLU A 51 14.59 -7.20 4.88
C GLU A 51 15.04 -8.46 5.62
N GLU A 52 15.71 -8.32 6.77
CA GLU A 52 16.07 -9.46 7.62
C GLU A 52 14.84 -10.22 8.11
N VAL A 53 13.79 -9.51 8.50
CA VAL A 53 12.52 -10.12 8.92
C VAL A 53 11.82 -10.79 7.75
N HIS A 54 11.79 -10.15 6.59
CA HIS A 54 11.18 -10.70 5.38
C HIS A 54 11.84 -12.02 4.94
N GLN A 55 13.16 -12.14 5.11
CA GLN A 55 13.95 -13.32 4.77
C GLN A 55 14.04 -14.36 5.91
N GLY A 56 13.57 -14.02 7.11
CA GLY A 56 13.69 -14.85 8.30
C GLY A 56 12.64 -15.96 8.39
N GLU A 57 13.00 -17.07 9.03
CA GLU A 57 12.07 -18.20 9.30
C GLU A 57 11.38 -18.10 10.67
N ASN A 58 11.29 -16.90 11.25
CA ASN A 58 10.70 -16.73 12.58
C ASN A 58 9.18 -16.91 12.51
N HIS A 59 8.66 -17.99 13.07
CA HIS A 59 7.23 -18.29 13.04
C HIS A 59 6.37 -17.32 13.86
N ASN A 60 7.01 -16.47 14.70
CA ASN A 60 6.34 -15.46 15.51
C ASN A 60 6.43 -14.05 14.90
N LEU A 61 7.13 -13.88 13.78
CA LEU A 61 7.35 -12.58 13.13
C LEU A 61 7.57 -12.78 11.64
N PHE A 62 6.67 -12.26 10.82
CA PHE A 62 6.84 -12.29 9.37
C PHE A 62 6.62 -10.90 8.78
N ALA A 63 7.30 -10.63 7.66
CA ALA A 63 7.10 -9.43 6.86
C ALA A 63 6.85 -9.79 5.40
N VAL A 64 5.89 -9.10 4.78
CA VAL A 64 5.61 -9.16 3.35
C VAL A 64 6.01 -7.82 2.75
N LYS A 65 6.93 -7.86 1.79
CA LYS A 65 7.30 -6.70 0.99
C LYS A 65 6.43 -6.69 -0.27
N GLY A 66 5.90 -5.52 -0.63
CA GLY A 66 5.10 -5.38 -1.84
C GLY A 66 4.68 -3.95 -2.10
N ASP A 67 3.91 -3.78 -3.17
CA ASP A 67 3.29 -2.51 -3.52
C ASP A 67 1.95 -2.31 -2.80
N GLU A 68 1.27 -1.20 -3.06
CA GLU A 68 0.00 -0.89 -2.42
C GLU A 68 -1.04 -1.99 -2.61
N ARG A 69 -1.08 -2.66 -3.76
CA ARG A 69 -2.04 -3.74 -4.00
C ARG A 69 -1.71 -4.98 -3.19
N ASP A 70 -0.44 -5.33 -3.07
CA ASP A 70 0.01 -6.44 -2.23
C ASP A 70 -0.35 -6.18 -0.76
N ILE A 71 -0.12 -4.95 -0.29
CA ILE A 71 -0.45 -4.55 1.09
C ILE A 71 -1.96 -4.55 1.32
N LEU A 72 -2.76 -4.03 0.38
CA LEU A 72 -4.22 -4.06 0.45
C LEU A 72 -4.76 -5.48 0.53
N GLN A 73 -4.21 -6.40 -0.27
CA GLN A 73 -4.58 -7.80 -0.20
C GLN A 73 -4.23 -8.42 1.16
N GLN A 74 -3.07 -8.06 1.74
CA GLN A 74 -2.68 -8.56 3.05
C GLN A 74 -3.57 -8.01 4.18
N LEU A 75 -3.96 -6.73 4.12
CA LEU A 75 -4.93 -6.14 5.04
C LEU A 75 -6.27 -6.86 4.99
N GLU A 76 -6.80 -7.11 3.79
CA GLU A 76 -8.08 -7.81 3.60
C GLU A 76 -8.03 -9.22 4.20
N LEU A 77 -6.92 -9.95 3.99
CA LEU A 77 -6.73 -11.29 4.57
C LEU A 77 -6.70 -11.28 6.10
N ASP A 78 -6.15 -10.23 6.70
CA ASP A 78 -6.07 -10.04 8.14
C ASP A 78 -7.30 -9.30 8.72
N GLY A 79 -8.32 -9.02 7.89
CA GLY A 79 -9.60 -8.45 8.31
C GLY A 79 -9.61 -6.94 8.57
N PHE A 80 -8.63 -6.21 8.04
CA PHE A 80 -8.53 -4.76 8.15
C PHE A 80 -9.03 -4.06 6.89
N ASP A 81 -9.67 -2.91 7.07
CA ASP A 81 -10.12 -2.11 5.95
C ASP A 81 -9.01 -1.18 5.47
N SER A 82 -8.94 -0.95 4.15
CA SER A 82 -7.96 -0.03 3.56
C SER A 82 -8.08 1.41 4.05
N GLU A 83 -9.27 1.77 4.57
CA GLU A 83 -9.57 3.09 5.12
C GLU A 83 -8.93 3.30 6.50
N ASP A 84 -8.50 2.23 7.17
CA ASP A 84 -7.82 2.30 8.47
C ASP A 84 -6.35 2.74 8.35
N VAL A 85 -5.80 2.75 7.13
CA VAL A 85 -4.41 3.11 6.85
C VAL A 85 -4.30 4.57 6.45
N GLU A 86 -3.44 5.31 7.14
CA GLU A 86 -3.10 6.70 6.79
C GLU A 86 -2.05 6.72 5.66
N TRP A 87 -2.50 6.49 4.43
CA TRP A 87 -1.63 6.50 3.23
C TRP A 87 -0.96 7.86 2.95
N GLY A 88 -1.38 8.92 3.65
CA GLY A 88 -0.90 10.30 3.52
C GLY A 88 -1.91 11.23 2.85
N ASP A 89 -1.66 12.53 2.94
CA ASP A 89 -2.48 13.54 2.28
C ASP A 89 -2.28 13.49 0.76
N LEU A 90 -3.33 13.07 0.03
CA LEU A 90 -3.40 13.11 -1.43
C LEU A 90 -3.28 14.58 -1.91
N ASN A 91 -2.06 15.01 -2.17
CA ASN A 91 -1.76 16.38 -2.57
C ASN A 91 -2.00 16.57 -4.08
N LEU A 92 -2.80 17.57 -4.45
CA LEU A 92 -3.10 17.88 -5.86
C LEU A 92 -1.92 18.49 -6.63
N LEU A 93 -0.85 18.85 -5.93
CA LEU A 93 0.45 19.25 -6.49
C LEU A 93 1.44 18.09 -6.56
N ASP A 94 1.05 16.91 -6.08
CA ASP A 94 1.89 15.74 -6.07
C ASP A 94 2.11 15.23 -7.49
N ASN A 95 3.36 14.87 -7.78
CA ASN A 95 3.78 14.31 -9.06
C ASN A 95 3.16 12.95 -9.35
N GLU A 96 2.40 12.38 -8.40
CA GLU A 96 1.64 11.14 -8.56
C GLU A 96 0.36 11.31 -9.41
N ILE A 97 -0.12 12.53 -9.70
CA ILE A 97 -1.34 12.71 -10.52
C ILE A 97 -1.04 12.56 -12.01
N LEU A 98 -1.77 11.65 -12.63
CA LEU A 98 -1.76 11.38 -14.06
C LEU A 98 -3.10 11.73 -14.68
N SER A 99 -3.07 12.19 -15.94
CA SER A 99 -4.29 12.16 -16.75
C SER A 99 -4.65 10.71 -17.07
N SER A 100 -5.93 10.45 -17.37
CA SER A 100 -6.33 9.10 -17.81
C SER A 100 -5.58 8.62 -19.05
N THR A 101 -5.08 9.51 -19.90
CA THR A 101 -4.24 9.15 -21.07
C THR A 101 -2.84 8.73 -20.64
N ASP A 102 -2.21 9.48 -19.73
CA ASP A 102 -0.86 9.16 -19.26
C ASP A 102 -0.88 7.85 -18.47
N ALA A 103 -1.91 7.65 -17.64
CA ALA A 103 -2.08 6.43 -16.85
C ALA A 103 -2.26 5.17 -17.71
N ILE A 104 -3.05 5.23 -18.79
CA ILE A 104 -3.23 4.07 -19.68
C ILE A 104 -1.95 3.74 -20.45
N GLU A 105 -1.16 4.76 -20.82
CA GLU A 105 0.13 4.58 -21.48
C GLU A 105 1.17 3.99 -20.52
N GLU A 106 1.26 4.55 -19.31
CA GLU A 106 2.21 4.15 -18.28
C GLU A 106 1.95 2.72 -17.75
N TRP A 107 0.69 2.30 -17.64
CA TRP A 107 0.32 0.91 -17.26
C TRP A 107 0.11 -0.04 -18.44
N GLY A 108 0.19 0.45 -19.68
CA GLY A 108 -0.02 -0.38 -20.88
C GLY A 108 -1.43 -1.01 -20.96
N ILE A 109 -2.44 -0.36 -20.39
CA ILE A 109 -3.84 -0.82 -20.40
C ILE A 109 -4.68 -0.03 -21.39
N ASP A 110 -5.87 -0.52 -21.72
CA ASP A 110 -6.79 0.21 -22.57
C ASP A 110 -7.73 1.14 -21.76
N ALA A 111 -8.22 2.21 -22.39
CA ALA A 111 -9.12 3.17 -21.76
C ALA A 111 -10.49 2.58 -21.34
N SER A 112 -10.90 1.43 -21.88
CA SER A 112 -12.10 0.73 -21.45
C SER A 112 -11.87 -0.06 -20.16
N THR A 113 -10.68 -0.65 -19.99
CA THR A 113 -10.22 -1.37 -18.81
C THR A 113 -10.13 -0.43 -17.62
N LEU A 114 -9.52 0.75 -17.79
CA LEU A 114 -9.53 1.80 -16.76
C LEU A 114 -10.97 2.19 -16.36
N ARG A 115 -11.83 2.45 -17.34
CA ARG A 115 -13.22 2.88 -17.08
C ARG A 115 -14.08 1.83 -16.37
N LYS A 116 -13.85 0.54 -16.61
CA LYS A 116 -14.58 -0.54 -15.95
C LYS A 116 -14.24 -0.66 -14.46
N ARG A 117 -13.03 -0.25 -14.06
CA ARG A 117 -12.51 -0.38 -12.70
C ARG A 117 -12.53 0.91 -11.89
N ILE A 118 -13.22 1.96 -12.34
CA ILE A 118 -13.28 3.26 -11.63
C ILE A 118 -13.74 3.10 -10.18
N ASN A 119 -14.64 2.16 -9.91
CA ASN A 119 -15.19 1.93 -8.57
C ASN A 119 -14.23 1.13 -7.66
N ASP A 120 -13.17 0.55 -8.23
CA ASP A 120 -12.19 -0.25 -7.49
C ASP A 120 -11.06 0.64 -6.93
N PHE A 121 -11.02 1.91 -7.33
CA PHE A 121 -10.01 2.86 -6.85
C PHE A 121 -10.28 3.29 -5.41
N PRO A 122 -9.24 3.35 -4.55
CA PRO A 122 -9.35 3.92 -3.23
C PRO A 122 -9.91 5.35 -3.26
N LYS A 123 -10.68 5.71 -2.24
CA LYS A 123 -11.30 7.03 -2.15
C LYS A 123 -10.23 8.13 -2.23
N GLY A 124 -10.45 9.10 -3.12
CA GLY A 124 -9.53 10.21 -3.35
C GLY A 124 -8.42 9.95 -4.37
N SER A 125 -8.18 8.69 -4.76
CA SER A 125 -7.16 8.34 -5.76
C SER A 125 -7.63 8.50 -7.23
N ILE A 126 -8.93 8.66 -7.44
CA ILE A 126 -9.52 8.94 -8.77
C ILE A 126 -10.52 10.11 -8.68
N ARG A 127 -10.48 10.99 -9.67
CA ARG A 127 -11.44 12.11 -9.79
C ARG A 127 -11.81 12.38 -11.24
N LYS A 128 -13.11 12.56 -11.49
CA LYS A 128 -13.60 13.00 -12.80
C LYS A 128 -13.36 14.51 -12.97
N ILE A 129 -12.73 14.89 -14.08
CA ILE A 129 -12.49 16.28 -14.49
C ILE A 129 -13.08 16.48 -15.88
N GLY A 130 -14.22 17.16 -15.97
CA GLY A 130 -14.95 17.33 -17.23
C GLY A 130 -15.34 15.99 -17.85
N THR A 131 -14.76 15.69 -19.02
CA THR A 131 -14.98 14.43 -19.76
C THR A 131 -13.90 13.38 -19.51
N THR A 132 -12.83 13.72 -18.78
CA THR A 132 -11.70 12.83 -18.48
C THR A 132 -11.63 12.49 -17.00
N TYR A 133 -10.73 11.57 -16.65
CA TYR A 133 -10.37 11.27 -15.27
C TYR A 133 -8.94 11.71 -15.01
N ALA A 134 -8.69 12.21 -13.80
CA ALA A 134 -7.37 12.28 -13.21
C ALA A 134 -7.27 11.13 -12.20
N VAL A 135 -6.16 10.42 -12.23
CA VAL A 135 -5.87 9.27 -11.36
C VAL A 135 -4.51 9.48 -10.72
N THR A 136 -4.32 8.99 -9.51
CA THR A 136 -2.99 8.93 -8.90
C THR A 136 -2.29 7.63 -9.28
N ARG A 137 -0.96 7.64 -9.38
CA ARG A 137 -0.16 6.41 -9.49
C ARG A 137 -0.43 5.47 -8.32
N PHE A 138 -0.59 5.99 -7.10
CA PHE A 138 -1.08 5.24 -5.94
C PHE A 138 -2.35 4.45 -6.28
N GLY A 139 -3.40 5.11 -6.77
CA GLY A 139 -4.65 4.43 -7.15
C GLY A 139 -4.46 3.42 -8.27
N MET A 140 -3.60 3.73 -9.24
CA MET A 140 -3.25 2.80 -10.31
C MET A 140 -2.53 1.55 -9.77
N ARG A 141 -1.58 1.71 -8.83
CA ARG A 141 -0.91 0.58 -8.16
C ARG A 141 -1.90 -0.23 -7.35
N CYS A 142 -2.79 0.38 -6.58
CA CYS A 142 -3.85 -0.35 -5.85
C CYS A 142 -4.72 -1.23 -6.75
N VAL A 143 -5.13 -0.73 -7.92
CA VAL A 143 -6.10 -1.42 -8.80
C VAL A 143 -5.42 -2.39 -9.78
N PHE A 144 -4.24 -2.03 -10.29
CA PHE A 144 -3.58 -2.75 -11.37
C PHE A 144 -2.25 -3.39 -10.95
N GLY A 145 -1.73 -3.06 -9.77
CA GLY A 145 -0.37 -3.39 -9.33
C GLY A 145 0.68 -2.44 -9.92
N SER A 146 1.92 -2.60 -9.48
CA SER A 146 3.07 -1.88 -10.02
C SER A 146 3.30 -2.24 -11.48
N ASN A 147 3.70 -1.24 -12.25
CA ASN A 147 4.07 -1.39 -13.66
C ASN A 147 5.54 -1.82 -13.84
N GLU A 148 6.25 -2.12 -12.75
CA GLU A 148 7.61 -2.66 -12.80
C GLU A 148 7.59 -4.03 -13.50
N LYS A 149 8.26 -4.07 -14.66
CA LYS A 149 8.58 -5.28 -15.41
C LYS A 149 9.95 -5.81 -15.05
#